data_AF-A0A1Y3WBZ6-F1
#
_entry.id   AF-A0A1Y3WBZ6-F1
#
_cell.length_a   1.000
_cell.length_b   1.000
_cell.length_c   1.000
_cell.angle_alpha   90.00
_cell.angle_beta   90.00
_cell.angle_gamma   90.00
#
_symmetry.space_group_name_H-M   'P 1'
#
loop_
_entity.id
_entity.type
_entity.pdbx_description
1 polymer ?
#
loop_
_entity_poly.entity_id
_entity_poly.type
_entity_poly.pdbx_seq_one_letter_code
_entity_poly.pdbx_strand_id
1 'polypeptide(L)' 'MVPVTKKDLRNLVSQTTIETYEELTPQLIQLIDMTKKNPDLTDAQKSDEISLHMLGYVKSCTNEIIIEVLAEILGLEDEE' A
#
# COMPACT_ATOMS: atom_id res chain seq x y z
N MET A 1 12.06 -11.09 -14.26
CA MET A 1 11.90 -11.42 -15.71
C MET A 1 10.84 -10.49 -16.28
N VAL A 2 11.19 -9.66 -17.26
CA VAL A 2 10.24 -8.70 -17.86
C VAL A 2 9.05 -9.46 -18.47
N PRO A 3 7.80 -9.17 -18.09
CA PRO A 3 6.62 -9.87 -18.59
C PRO A 3 6.42 -9.61 -20.09
N VAL A 4 6.31 -10.70 -20.87
CA VAL A 4 6.09 -10.63 -22.33
C VAL A 4 4.65 -10.94 -22.74
N THR A 5 3.82 -11.44 -21.82
CA THR A 5 2.39 -11.64 -22.04
C THR A 5 1.55 -10.93 -20.99
N LYS A 6 0.28 -10.67 -21.33
CA LYS A 6 -0.71 -10.13 -20.37
C LYS A 6 -0.91 -11.05 -19.15
N LYS A 7 -0.72 -12.36 -19.32
CA LYS A 7 -0.82 -13.33 -18.22
C LYS A 7 0.35 -13.13 -17.25
N ASP A 8 1.56 -12.99 -17.77
CA ASP A 8 2.75 -12.78 -16.96
C ASP A 8 2.69 -11.44 -16.22
N LEU A 9 2.26 -10.38 -16.91
CA LEU A 9 2.05 -9.07 -16.28
C LEU A 9 1.01 -9.13 -15.16
N ARG A 10 -0.10 -9.84 -15.37
CA ARG A 10 -1.12 -10.01 -14.34
C ARG A 10 -0.55 -10.72 -13.12
N ASN A 11 0.22 -11.80 -13.34
CA ASN A 11 0.81 -12.55 -12.24
C ASN A 11 1.82 -11.70 -11.46
N LEU A 12 2.68 -10.94 -12.14
CA LEU A 12 3.61 -10.00 -11.53
C LEU A 12 2.87 -8.98 -10.66
N VAL A 13 1.94 -8.23 -11.25
CA VAL A 13 1.16 -7.21 -10.52
C VAL A 13 0.41 -7.82 -9.34
N SER A 14 -0.20 -8.99 -9.51
CA SER A 14 -0.93 -9.66 -8.41
C SER A 14 -0.01 -10.08 -7.26
N GLN A 15 1.18 -10.59 -7.57
CA GLN A 15 2.14 -10.99 -6.54
C GLN A 15 2.66 -9.78 -5.79
N THR A 16 3.14 -8.76 -6.51
CA THR A 16 3.57 -7.47 -5.93
C THR A 16 2.47 -6.86 -5.08
N THR A 17 1.21 -6.88 -5.55
CA THR A 17 0.08 -6.37 -4.76
C THR A 17 -0.06 -7.06 -3.42
N ILE A 18 0.11 -8.38 -3.36
CA ILE A 18 0.00 -9.12 -2.09
C ILE A 18 1.13 -8.69 -1.14
N GLU A 19 2.37 -8.67 -1.65
CA GLU A 19 3.56 -8.32 -0.88
C GLU A 19 3.48 -6.90 -0.31
N THR A 20 3.19 -5.90 -1.15
CA THR A 20 3.05 -4.51 -0.72
C THR A 20 1.94 -4.34 0.33
N TYR A 21 0.80 -5.04 0.18
CA TYR A 21 -0.28 -4.97 1.16
C TYR A 21 0.15 -5.60 2.50
N GLU A 22 0.84 -6.74 2.48
CA GLU A 22 1.35 -7.41 3.67
C GLU A 22 2.35 -6.52 4.43
N GLU A 23 3.23 -5.82 3.71
CA GLU A 23 4.21 -4.91 4.30
C GLU A 23 3.58 -3.66 4.94
N LEU A 24 2.61 -3.04 4.26
CA LEU A 24 2.02 -1.77 4.71
C LEU A 24 0.87 -1.94 5.71
N THR A 25 0.22 -3.11 5.75
CA THR A 25 -0.93 -3.38 6.65
C THR A 25 -0.61 -3.14 8.14
N PRO A 26 0.53 -3.59 8.70
CA PRO A 26 0.87 -3.34 10.10
C PRO A 26 0.90 -1.85 10.46
N GLN A 27 1.38 -0.99 9.55
CA GLN A 27 1.43 0.45 9.77
C GLN A 27 0.02 1.06 9.82
N LEU A 28 -0.86 0.63 8.92
CA LEU A 28 -2.28 1.04 8.94
C LEU A 28 -2.96 0.62 10.25
N ILE A 29 -2.74 -0.60 10.73
CA ILE A 29 -3.31 -1.08 12.00
C ILE A 29 -2.87 -0.20 13.17
N GLN A 30 -1.57 0.15 13.23
CA GLN A 30 -1.04 1.03 14.26
C GLN A 30 -1.70 2.42 14.22
N LEU A 31 -1.82 3.03 13.04
CA LEU A 31 -2.49 4.32 12.86
C LEU A 31 -3.94 4.28 13.35
N ILE A 32 -4.69 3.25 12.95
CA ILE A 32 -6.09 3.07 13.39
C ILE A 32 -6.19 2.93 14.91
N ASP A 33 -5.32 2.13 15.53
CA ASP A 33 -5.33 1.93 16.98
C ASP A 33 -5.00 3.22 17.74
N MET A 34 -4.02 3.99 17.25
CA MET A 34 -3.66 5.31 17.79
C MET A 34 -4.84 6.29 17.71
N THR A 35 -5.50 6.40 16.54
CA THR A 35 -6.66 7.28 16.35
C THR A 35 -7.82 6.89 17.27
N LYS A 36 -8.12 5.58 17.41
CA LYS A 36 -9.19 5.11 18.30
C LYS A 36 -8.95 5.52 19.76
N LYS A 37 -7.70 5.44 20.20
CA LYS A 37 -7.29 5.75 21.57
C LYS A 37 -7.09 7.25 21.83
N ASN A 38 -7.15 8.09 20.80
CA ASN A 38 -6.95 9.53 20.94
C ASN A 38 -8.09 10.17 21.77
N PRO A 39 -7.80 10.75 22.95
CA PRO A 39 -8.82 11.39 23.78
C PRO A 39 -9.25 12.77 23.28
N ASP A 40 -8.47 13.39 22.40
CA ASP A 40 -8.71 14.76 21.90
C ASP A 40 -9.72 14.80 20.75
N LEU A 41 -10.17 13.64 20.27
CA LEU A 41 -11.08 13.51 19.15
C LEU A 41 -12.45 12.98 19.59
N THR A 42 -13.50 13.58 19.03
CA THR A 42 -14.85 12.99 19.08
C THR A 42 -14.93 11.71 18.26
N ASP A 43 -15.93 10.86 18.53
CA ASP A 43 -16.11 9.61 17.78
C ASP A 43 -16.31 9.84 16.28
N ALA A 44 -16.96 10.93 15.89
CA ALA A 44 -17.11 11.32 14.49
C ALA A 44 -15.75 11.65 13.86
N GLN A 45 -14.92 12.46 14.53
CA GLN A 45 -13.58 12.80 14.04
C GLN A 45 -12.67 11.57 13.94
N LYS A 46 -12.77 10.62 14.89
CA LYS A 46 -12.03 9.35 14.80
C LYS A 46 -12.42 8.55 13.57
N SER A 47 -13.71 8.49 13.25
CA SER A 47 -14.20 7.81 12.05
C SER A 47 -13.67 8.46 10.77
N ASP A 48 -13.66 9.78 10.72
CA ASP A 48 -13.13 10.54 9.58
C ASP A 48 -11.62 10.31 9.42
N GLU A 49 -10.85 10.39 10.50
CA GLU A 49 -9.39 10.12 10.47
C GLU A 49 -9.06 8.69 10.07
N ILE A 50 -9.77 7.69 10.62
CA ILE A 50 -9.60 6.30 10.20
C ILE A 50 -9.88 6.13 8.70
N SER A 51 -10.91 6.80 8.19
CA SER A 51 -11.23 6.77 6.76
C SER A 51 -10.10 7.41 5.93
N LEU A 52 -9.50 8.50 6.41
CA LEU A 52 -8.34 9.11 5.77
C LEU A 52 -7.12 8.18 5.79
N HIS A 53 -6.86 7.47 6.89
CA HIS A 53 -5.78 6.47 6.95
C HIS A 53 -6.01 5.33 5.96
N MET A 54 -7.24 4.81 5.84
CA MET A 54 -7.59 3.78 4.87
C MET A 54 -7.40 4.26 3.42
N LEU A 55 -7.81 5.49 3.11
CA LEU A 55 -7.60 6.10 1.79
C LEU A 55 -6.11 6.30 1.49
N GLY A 56 -5.35 6.79 2.47
CA GLY A 56 -3.91 6.95 2.38
C GLY A 56 -3.19 5.63 2.15
N TYR A 57 -3.61 4.57 2.83
CA TYR A 57 -3.11 3.21 2.65
C TYR A 57 -3.32 2.72 1.22
N VAL A 58 -4.57 2.75 0.71
CA VAL A 58 -4.88 2.30 -0.66
C VAL A 58 -4.06 3.09 -1.69
N LYS A 59 -3.94 4.40 -1.52
CA LYS A 59 -3.13 5.25 -2.41
C LYS A 59 -1.65 4.86 -2.36
N SER A 60 -1.10 4.66 -1.17
CA SER A 60 0.32 4.33 -0.99
C SER A 60 0.63 2.96 -1.57
N CYS A 61 -0.17 1.93 -1.28
CA CYS A 61 -0.03 0.62 -1.92
C CYS A 61 -0.08 0.72 -3.44
N THR A 62 -1.01 1.50 -4.00
CA THR A 62 -1.11 1.66 -5.46
C THR A 62 0.17 2.28 -6.05
N ASN A 63 0.74 3.28 -5.37
CA ASN A 63 1.97 3.91 -5.82
C ASN A 63 3.16 2.95 -5.77
N GLU A 64 3.35 2.24 -4.65
CA GLU A 64 4.45 1.28 -4.49
C GLU A 64 4.34 0.14 -5.52
N ILE A 65 3.15 -0.44 -5.71
CA ILE A 65 2.92 -1.47 -6.73
C ILE A 65 3.31 -0.97 -8.13
N ILE A 66 2.96 0.28 -8.47
CA ILE A 66 3.33 0.85 -9.77
C ILE A 66 4.84 1.03 -9.88
N ILE A 67 5.49 1.52 -8.83
CA ILE A 67 6.94 1.74 -8.79
C ILE A 67 7.67 0.42 -8.95
N GLU A 68 7.37 -0.59 -8.12
CA GLU A 68 8.01 -1.90 -8.16
C GLU A 68 7.81 -2.60 -9.51
N VAL A 69 6.57 -2.59 -10.04
CA VAL A 69 6.28 -3.20 -11.34
C VAL A 69 7.02 -2.49 -12.47
N LEU A 70 7.10 -1.16 -12.44
CA LEU A 70 7.84 -0.39 -13.44
C LEU A 70 9.36 -0.61 -13.31
N ALA A 71 9.89 -0.67 -12.09
CA ALA A 71 11.30 -0.95 -11.84
C ALA A 71 11.69 -2.32 -12.42
N GLU A 72 10.90 -3.36 -12.15
CA GLU A 72 11.12 -4.71 -12.70
C GLU A 72 11.04 -4.73 -14.24
N ILE A 73 10.10 -3.98 -14.84
CA ILE A 73 9.97 -3.89 -16.31
C ILE A 73 11.15 -3.15 -16.94
N LEU A 74 11.63 -2.08 -16.29
CA LEU A 74 12.71 -1.22 -16.78
C LEU A 74 14.10 -1.74 -16.40
N GLY A 75 14.20 -2.74 -15.53
CA GLY A 75 15.45 -3.27 -15.00
C GLY A 75 16.17 -2.28 -14.09
N LEU A 76 15.41 -1.53 -13.28
CA LEU A 76 15.94 -0.60 -12.29
C LEU A 76 16.12 -1.31 -10.95
N GLU A 77 17.28 -1.15 -10.32
CA GLU A 77 17.59 -1.66 -8.99
C GLU A 77 17.36 -0.55 -7.95
N ASP A 78 17.09 -0.94 -6.71
CA ASP A 78 16.99 0.00 -5.59
C ASP A 78 18.33 0.72 -5.37
N GLU A 79 18.28 2.01 -5.04
CA GLU A 79 19.48 2.75 -4.64
C GLU A 79 19.92 2.28 -3.24
N GLU A 80 21.22 1.90 -3.10
CA GLU A 80 21.85 1.46 -1.83
C GLU A 80 21.72 2.47 -0.67
#